data_AF-A0A849T6M4-F1
#
_entry.id   AF-A0A849T6M4-F1
#
_cell.length_a   1.000
_cell.length_b   1.000
_cell.length_c   1.000
_cell.angle_alpha   90.00
_cell.angle_beta   90.00
_cell.angle_gamma   90.00
#
_symmetry.space_group_name_H-M   'P 1'
#
loop_
_entity.id
_entity.type
_entity.pdbx_description
1 polymer ?
#
loop_
_entity_poly.entity_id
_entity_poly.type
_entity_poly.pdbx_seq_one_letter_code
_entity_poly.pdbx_strand_id
1 'polypeptide(L)'
;MKYSDDSEEHRKANIGYANERWRQLYGLQNDWGTEGIKYLFLVNSGAAVAMLAFLGSVVEARKWWWTISMLVFFAVGIVLIGFLHALRHYHVLRMFKNWRESVNEYYTDQKGWNTIVNADVERATKFDWTLVLAYVSFACFITGITIGMFNFLTLTSGEHYGRKETDATTSTTKASTPGATSPIEQGGQIKDRERNAEQSTTSTTSQKEIK
;
A
#
# COMPACT_ATOMS: atom_id res chain seq x y z
N MET A 1 -25.53 30.10 -23.07
CA MET A 1 -25.40 30.19 -24.53
C MET A 1 -25.33 28.79 -25.11
N LYS A 2 -26.07 28.54 -26.20
CA LYS A 2 -25.89 27.33 -27.02
C LYS A 2 -24.72 27.52 -27.99
N TYR A 3 -24.24 26.45 -28.60
CA TYR A 3 -23.09 26.50 -29.49
C TYR A 3 -23.38 27.32 -30.76
N SER A 4 -24.59 27.19 -31.33
CA SER A 4 -25.04 27.99 -32.48
C SER A 4 -25.10 29.49 -32.20
N ASP A 5 -25.36 29.85 -30.95
CA ASP A 5 -25.62 31.24 -30.53
C ASP A 5 -24.35 31.94 -30.07
N ASP A 6 -23.27 31.19 -29.81
CA ASP A 6 -22.01 31.74 -29.31
C ASP A 6 -21.20 32.41 -30.42
N SER A 7 -20.56 33.51 -30.07
CA SER A 7 -19.57 34.15 -30.94
C SER A 7 -18.40 33.21 -31.22
N GLU A 8 -17.72 33.39 -32.36
CA GLU A 8 -16.54 32.57 -32.69
C GLU A 8 -15.47 32.63 -31.59
N GLU A 9 -15.31 33.82 -30.99
CA GLU A 9 -14.39 34.05 -29.87
C GLU A 9 -14.79 33.24 -28.63
N HIS A 10 -16.07 33.28 -28.23
CA HIS A 10 -16.56 32.48 -27.11
C HIS A 10 -16.43 30.98 -27.37
N ARG A 11 -16.73 30.51 -28.59
CA ARG A 11 -16.52 29.12 -28.96
C ARG A 11 -15.07 28.68 -28.81
N LYS A 12 -14.12 29.49 -29.28
CA LYS A 12 -12.68 29.21 -29.12
C LYS A 12 -12.30 29.14 -27.64
N ALA A 13 -12.79 30.07 -26.83
CA ALA A 13 -12.57 30.07 -25.38
C ALA A 13 -13.14 28.81 -24.70
N ASN A 14 -14.36 28.41 -25.03
CA ASN A 14 -15.02 27.22 -24.48
C ASN A 14 -14.29 25.93 -24.87
N ILE A 15 -13.82 25.82 -26.12
CA ILE A 15 -12.98 24.70 -26.58
C ILE A 15 -11.65 24.66 -25.81
N GLY A 16 -11.01 25.82 -25.63
CA GLY A 16 -9.78 25.93 -24.84
C GLY A 16 -9.97 25.44 -23.41
N TYR A 17 -11.04 25.89 -22.75
CA TYR A 17 -11.41 25.42 -21.42
C TYR A 17 -11.66 23.91 -21.40
N ALA A 18 -12.38 23.36 -22.38
CA ALA A 18 -12.68 21.94 -22.43
C ALA A 18 -11.41 21.07 -22.53
N ASN A 19 -10.46 21.50 -23.36
CA ASN A 19 -9.17 20.83 -23.53
C ASN A 19 -8.33 20.92 -22.25
N GLU A 20 -8.31 22.08 -21.59
CA GLU A 20 -7.60 22.25 -20.32
C GLU A 20 -8.21 21.39 -19.22
N ARG A 21 -9.55 21.36 -19.12
CA ARG A 21 -10.24 20.51 -18.15
C ARG A 21 -9.98 19.03 -18.40
N TRP A 22 -9.95 18.62 -19.66
CA TRP A 22 -9.57 17.25 -20.06
C TRP A 22 -8.15 16.90 -19.61
N ARG A 23 -7.19 17.81 -19.83
CA ARG A 23 -5.80 17.66 -19.39
C ARG A 23 -5.71 17.54 -17.87
N GLN A 24 -6.48 18.35 -17.13
CA GLN A 24 -6.55 18.26 -15.68
C GLN A 24 -7.11 16.92 -15.19
N LEU A 25 -8.21 16.44 -15.76
CA LEU A 25 -8.77 15.13 -15.40
C LEU A 25 -7.78 14.00 -15.67
N TYR A 26 -7.04 14.09 -16.79
CA TYR A 26 -5.99 13.14 -17.13
C TYR A 26 -4.78 13.22 -16.16
N GLY A 27 -4.37 14.43 -15.77
CA GLY A 27 -3.32 14.64 -14.77
C GLY A 27 -3.73 14.15 -13.38
N LEU A 28 -4.98 14.40 -12.97
CA LEU A 28 -5.53 13.95 -11.69
C LEU A 28 -5.61 12.42 -11.59
N GLN A 29 -5.84 11.76 -12.73
CA GLN A 29 -5.77 10.30 -12.85
C GLN A 29 -4.36 9.79 -12.54
N ASN A 30 -3.32 10.48 -12.99
CA ASN A 30 -1.94 10.00 -12.88
C ASN A 30 -1.26 10.35 -11.56
N ASP A 31 -1.32 11.60 -11.08
CA ASP A 31 -0.24 12.09 -10.22
C ASP A 31 -0.51 12.02 -8.70
N TRP A 32 -1.61 12.59 -8.19
CA TRP A 32 -1.64 12.97 -6.78
C TRP A 32 -2.13 11.88 -5.81
N GLY A 33 -3.07 11.04 -6.22
CA GLY A 33 -3.53 9.94 -5.34
C GLY A 33 -2.64 8.70 -5.40
N THR A 34 -1.78 8.58 -6.41
CA THR A 34 -1.09 7.31 -6.69
C THR A 34 0.06 7.09 -5.72
N GLU A 35 0.81 8.14 -5.38
CA GLU A 35 1.92 8.04 -4.41
C GLU A 35 1.43 7.76 -2.99
N GLY A 36 0.36 8.42 -2.53
CA GLY A 36 -0.22 8.13 -1.21
C GLY A 36 -0.73 6.69 -1.09
N ILE A 37 -1.42 6.20 -2.12
CA ILE A 37 -1.90 4.81 -2.19
C ILE A 37 -0.73 3.82 -2.20
N LYS A 38 0.31 4.09 -3.00
CA LYS A 38 1.53 3.25 -3.06
C LYS A 38 2.23 3.20 -1.71
N TYR A 39 2.39 4.35 -1.05
CA TYR A 39 2.99 4.42 0.27
C TYR A 39 2.19 3.60 1.29
N LEU A 40 0.87 3.78 1.32
CA LEU A 40 0.00 3.06 2.25
C LEU A 40 0.02 1.54 1.99
N PHE A 41 0.11 1.13 0.72
CA PHE A 41 0.28 -0.27 0.35
C PHE A 41 1.63 -0.81 0.82
N LEU A 42 2.70 -0.07 0.58
CA LEU A 42 4.06 -0.45 0.96
C LEU A 42 4.19 -0.65 2.48
N VAL A 43 3.66 0.27 3.29
CA VAL A 43 3.77 0.15 4.75
C VAL A 43 2.93 -0.99 5.31
N ASN A 44 1.70 -1.19 4.82
CA ASN A 44 0.86 -2.30 5.28
C ASN A 44 1.41 -3.66 4.83
N SER A 45 1.83 -3.78 3.57
CA SER A 45 2.45 -5.01 3.06
C SER A 45 3.78 -5.32 3.73
N GLY A 46 4.64 -4.32 3.93
CA GLY A 46 5.89 -4.47 4.67
C GLY A 46 5.66 -4.93 6.11
N ALA A 47 4.70 -4.34 6.81
CA ALA A 47 4.35 -4.77 8.16
C ALA A 47 3.76 -6.19 8.21
N ALA A 48 2.90 -6.56 7.25
CA ALA A 48 2.37 -7.93 7.14
C ALA A 48 3.48 -8.96 6.87
N VAL A 49 4.41 -8.66 5.97
CA VAL A 49 5.56 -9.53 5.66
C VAL A 49 6.48 -9.67 6.89
N ALA A 50 6.77 -8.57 7.58
CA ALA A 50 7.55 -8.60 8.81
C ALA A 50 6.88 -9.46 9.90
N MET A 51 5.56 -9.35 10.05
CA MET A 51 4.80 -10.20 10.98
C MET A 51 4.83 -11.66 10.58
N LEU A 52 4.64 -11.99 9.30
CA LEU A 52 4.76 -13.38 8.82
C LEU A 52 6.16 -13.96 9.07
N ALA A 53 7.21 -13.16 8.86
CA ALA A 53 8.58 -13.56 9.17
C ALA A 53 8.77 -13.82 10.68
N PHE A 54 8.22 -12.96 11.54
CA PHE A 54 8.24 -13.13 13.00
C PHE A 54 7.49 -14.39 13.46
N LEU A 55 6.28 -14.64 12.94
CA LEU A 55 5.55 -15.88 13.21
C LEU A 55 6.30 -17.12 12.67
N GLY A 56 7.09 -16.94 11.61
CA GLY A 56 7.97 -17.97 11.05
C GLY A 56 9.12 -18.32 11.98
N SER A 57 9.76 -17.33 12.59
CA SER A 57 10.97 -17.49 13.42
C SER A 57 10.68 -17.86 14.87
N VAL A 58 9.54 -17.46 15.44
CA VAL A 58 9.18 -17.73 16.84
C VAL A 58 7.91 -18.58 16.90
N VAL A 59 8.06 -19.88 17.20
CA VAL A 59 6.94 -20.83 17.19
C VAL A 59 5.88 -20.48 18.23
N GLU A 60 6.30 -19.99 19.40
CA GLU A 60 5.45 -19.55 20.50
C GLU A 60 4.59 -18.35 20.11
N ALA A 61 5.10 -17.47 19.26
CA ALA A 61 4.39 -16.26 18.82
C ALA A 61 3.09 -16.59 18.08
N ARG A 62 2.98 -17.78 17.47
CA ARG A 62 1.75 -18.25 16.82
C ARG A 62 0.61 -18.53 17.78
N LYS A 63 0.91 -18.76 19.07
CA LYS A 63 -0.09 -19.00 20.12
C LYS A 63 -0.63 -17.70 20.71
N TRP A 64 0.05 -16.58 20.47
CA TRP A 64 -0.35 -15.29 21.01
C TRP A 64 -1.43 -14.65 20.14
N TRP A 65 -2.59 -14.38 20.72
CA TRP A 65 -3.72 -13.78 19.98
C TRP A 65 -3.39 -12.42 19.35
N TRP A 66 -2.52 -11.63 20.00
CA TRP A 66 -2.17 -10.30 19.53
C TRP A 66 -1.36 -10.32 18.22
N THR A 67 -0.51 -11.33 18.00
CA THR A 67 0.30 -11.43 16.76
C THR A 67 -0.58 -11.70 15.55
N ILE A 68 -1.58 -12.58 15.71
CA ILE A 68 -2.60 -12.88 14.70
C ILE A 68 -3.44 -11.62 14.44
N SER A 69 -3.84 -10.91 15.50
CA SER A 69 -4.63 -9.68 15.38
C SER A 69 -3.89 -8.61 14.56
N MET A 70 -2.59 -8.38 14.83
CA MET A 70 -1.77 -7.46 14.03
C MET A 70 -1.75 -7.84 12.55
N LEU A 71 -1.51 -9.13 12.25
CA LEU A 71 -1.48 -9.62 10.88
C LEU A 71 -2.83 -9.40 10.16
N VAL A 72 -3.95 -9.63 10.86
CA VAL A 72 -5.29 -9.37 10.33
C VAL A 72 -5.47 -7.89 10.02
N PHE A 73 -5.06 -6.98 10.92
CA PHE A 73 -5.16 -5.53 10.67
C PHE A 73 -4.36 -5.10 9.43
N PHE A 74 -3.12 -5.56 9.28
CA PHE A 74 -2.33 -5.24 8.09
C PHE A 74 -2.93 -5.86 6.81
N ALA A 75 -3.42 -7.10 6.88
CA ALA A 75 -4.08 -7.76 5.74
C ALA A 75 -5.37 -7.03 5.31
N VAL A 76 -6.22 -6.64 6.27
CA VAL A 76 -7.41 -5.82 6.01
C VAL A 76 -7.02 -4.47 5.41
N GLY A 77 -5.96 -3.83 5.93
CA GLY A 77 -5.40 -2.61 5.38
C GLY A 77 -5.04 -2.75 3.90
N ILE A 78 -4.37 -3.83 3.50
CA ILE A 78 -4.01 -4.14 2.10
C ILE A 78 -5.27 -4.32 1.23
N VAL A 79 -6.25 -5.08 1.72
CA VAL A 79 -7.51 -5.33 0.98
C VAL A 79 -8.26 -4.01 0.75
N LEU A 80 -8.36 -3.15 1.76
CA LEU A 80 -8.99 -1.84 1.65
C LEU A 80 -8.28 -0.95 0.61
N ILE A 81 -6.96 -1.05 0.48
CA ILE A 81 -6.20 -0.31 -0.54
C ILE A 81 -6.50 -0.84 -1.95
N GLY A 82 -6.70 -2.14 -2.10
CA GLY A 82 -7.19 -2.73 -3.35
C GLY A 82 -8.55 -2.17 -3.76
N PHE A 83 -9.51 -2.12 -2.83
CA PHE A 83 -10.83 -1.50 -3.06
C PHE A 83 -10.72 0.00 -3.37
N LEU A 84 -9.86 0.72 -2.64
CA LEU A 84 -9.58 2.13 -2.88
C LEU A 84 -9.11 2.38 -4.32
N HIS A 85 -8.17 1.57 -4.81
CA HIS A 85 -7.65 1.69 -6.16
C HIS A 85 -8.75 1.45 -7.22
N ALA A 86 -9.59 0.42 -7.02
CA ALA A 86 -10.70 0.11 -7.91
C ALA A 86 -11.76 1.22 -7.94
N LEU A 87 -12.16 1.74 -6.77
CA LEU A 87 -13.15 2.80 -6.66
C LEU A 87 -12.66 4.11 -7.27
N ARG A 88 -11.39 4.48 -7.04
CA ARG A 88 -10.79 5.67 -7.66
C ARG A 88 -10.77 5.55 -9.17
N HIS A 89 -10.38 4.40 -9.72
CA HIS A 89 -10.39 4.16 -11.16
C HIS A 89 -11.81 4.32 -11.74
N TYR A 90 -12.80 3.70 -11.11
CA TYR A 90 -14.19 3.81 -11.55
C TYR A 90 -14.73 5.25 -11.46
N HIS A 91 -14.38 5.98 -10.39
CA HIS A 91 -14.79 7.37 -10.20
C HIS A 91 -14.24 8.28 -11.30
N VAL A 92 -12.94 8.19 -11.59
CA VAL A 92 -12.30 8.98 -12.66
C VAL A 92 -12.89 8.64 -14.03
N LEU A 93 -13.07 7.34 -14.33
CA LEU A 93 -13.67 6.91 -15.59
C LEU A 93 -15.10 7.46 -15.75
N ARG A 94 -15.88 7.49 -14.67
CA ARG A 94 -17.23 8.06 -14.66
C ARG A 94 -17.20 9.57 -14.90
N MET A 95 -16.31 10.32 -14.24
CA MET A 95 -16.16 11.76 -14.46
C MET A 95 -15.81 12.08 -15.91
N PHE A 96 -14.87 11.33 -16.47
CA PHE A 96 -14.47 11.47 -17.87
C PHE A 96 -15.62 11.19 -18.85
N LYS A 97 -16.35 10.10 -18.65
CA LYS A 97 -17.51 9.76 -19.49
C LYS A 97 -18.57 10.86 -19.44
N ASN A 98 -18.91 11.33 -18.25
CA ASN A 98 -19.93 12.37 -18.05
C ASN A 98 -19.50 13.72 -18.64
N TRP A 99 -18.23 14.09 -18.50
CA TRP A 99 -17.68 15.31 -19.10
C TRP A 99 -17.76 15.26 -20.62
N ARG A 100 -17.30 14.14 -21.22
CA ARG A 100 -17.37 13.94 -22.68
C ARG A 100 -18.81 14.01 -23.20
N GLU A 101 -19.75 13.39 -22.50
CA GLU A 101 -21.17 13.43 -22.84
C GLU A 101 -21.72 14.86 -22.75
N SER A 102 -21.39 15.60 -21.69
CA SER A 102 -21.82 17.00 -21.50
C SER A 102 -21.27 17.90 -22.60
N VAL A 103 -20.00 17.72 -22.99
CA VAL A 103 -19.38 18.46 -24.10
C VAL A 103 -20.04 18.10 -25.44
N ASN A 104 -20.40 16.83 -25.64
CA ASN A 104 -21.13 16.43 -26.85
C ASN A 104 -22.54 17.06 -26.91
N GLU A 105 -23.23 17.18 -25.78
CA GLU A 105 -24.52 17.88 -25.69
C GLU A 105 -24.41 19.38 -26.00
N TYR A 106 -23.26 20.01 -25.68
CA TYR A 106 -22.98 21.39 -26.09
C TYR A 106 -22.85 21.52 -27.60
N TYR A 107 -22.04 20.67 -28.23
CA TYR A 107 -21.83 20.69 -29.68
C TYR A 107 -23.09 20.35 -30.49
N THR A 108 -24.08 19.70 -29.87
CA THR A 108 -25.36 19.36 -30.48
C THR A 108 -26.49 20.31 -30.07
N ASP A 109 -26.17 21.48 -29.50
CA ASP A 109 -27.11 22.53 -29.08
C ASP A 109 -28.20 22.07 -28.10
N GLN A 110 -27.96 20.97 -27.38
CA GLN A 110 -28.88 20.42 -26.38
C GLN A 110 -28.75 21.12 -25.03
N LYS A 111 -27.52 21.45 -24.62
CA LYS A 111 -27.23 22.16 -23.35
C LYS A 111 -26.37 23.38 -23.57
N GLY A 112 -26.63 24.42 -22.77
CA GLY A 112 -25.79 25.61 -22.75
C GLY A 112 -24.51 25.40 -21.96
N TRP A 113 -23.45 26.14 -22.32
CA TRP A 113 -22.13 26.02 -21.71
C TRP A 113 -22.13 26.17 -20.18
N ASN A 114 -22.82 27.19 -19.64
CA ASN A 114 -22.90 27.44 -18.20
C ASN A 114 -23.50 26.26 -17.43
N THR A 115 -24.49 25.56 -18.01
CA THR A 115 -25.09 24.38 -17.41
C THR A 115 -24.07 23.25 -17.27
N ILE A 116 -23.17 23.10 -18.25
CA ILE A 116 -22.14 22.06 -18.26
C ILE A 116 -21.07 22.34 -17.22
N VAL A 117 -20.61 23.59 -17.13
CA VAL A 117 -19.62 24.02 -16.12
C VAL A 117 -20.20 23.86 -14.72
N ASN A 118 -21.44 24.31 -14.48
CA ASN A 118 -22.08 24.17 -13.18
C ASN A 118 -22.28 22.70 -12.78
N ALA A 119 -22.69 21.85 -13.73
CA ALA A 119 -22.82 20.41 -13.49
C ALA A 119 -21.47 19.73 -13.21
N ASP A 120 -20.36 20.21 -13.81
CA ASP A 120 -19.02 19.71 -13.49
C ASP A 120 -18.59 20.07 -12.08
N VAL A 121 -18.81 21.33 -11.69
CA VAL A 121 -18.52 21.81 -10.32
C VAL A 121 -19.33 21.04 -9.29
N GLU A 122 -20.63 20.84 -9.52
CA GLU A 122 -21.50 20.07 -8.61
C GLU A 122 -21.07 18.59 -8.49
N ARG A 123 -20.55 18.00 -9.57
CA ARG A 123 -20.00 16.64 -9.52
C ARG A 123 -18.70 16.57 -8.73
N ALA A 124 -17.86 17.60 -8.84
CA ALA A 124 -16.57 17.67 -8.16
C ALA A 124 -16.69 17.89 -6.63
N THR A 125 -17.80 18.47 -6.15
CA THR A 125 -18.01 18.73 -4.71
C THR A 125 -18.62 17.56 -3.94
N LYS A 126 -18.94 16.44 -4.60
CA LYS A 126 -19.55 15.28 -3.94
C LYS A 126 -18.56 14.62 -2.98
N PHE A 127 -19.11 14.08 -1.90
CA PHE A 127 -18.35 13.38 -0.86
C PHE A 127 -17.47 12.27 -1.46
N ASP A 128 -16.18 12.31 -1.12
CA ASP A 128 -15.19 11.38 -1.64
C ASP A 128 -15.04 10.15 -0.75
N TRP A 129 -15.74 9.08 -1.11
CA TRP A 129 -15.63 7.78 -0.46
C TRP A 129 -14.22 7.19 -0.51
N THR A 130 -13.40 7.56 -1.50
CA THR A 130 -12.03 7.06 -1.61
C THR A 130 -11.18 7.60 -0.47
N LEU A 131 -11.38 8.86 -0.07
CA LEU A 131 -10.70 9.45 1.08
C LEU A 131 -11.01 8.70 2.38
N VAL A 132 -12.29 8.34 2.59
CA VAL A 132 -12.70 7.57 3.78
C VAL A 132 -12.00 6.22 3.83
N LEU A 133 -11.99 5.47 2.71
CA LEU A 133 -11.31 4.17 2.65
C LEU A 133 -9.80 4.29 2.92
N ALA A 134 -9.15 5.34 2.41
CA ALA A 134 -7.75 5.60 2.69
C ALA A 134 -7.50 5.80 4.20
N TYR A 135 -8.32 6.60 4.87
CA TYR A 135 -8.22 6.80 6.31
C TYR A 135 -8.51 5.54 7.13
N VAL A 136 -9.48 4.71 6.71
CA VAL A 136 -9.75 3.43 7.39
C VAL A 136 -8.55 2.48 7.25
N SER A 137 -7.95 2.38 6.06
CA SER A 137 -6.74 1.57 5.86
C SER A 137 -5.56 2.09 6.69
N PHE A 138 -5.38 3.41 6.77
CA PHE A 138 -4.38 4.02 7.65
C PHE A 138 -4.65 3.73 9.13
N ALA A 139 -5.92 3.79 9.58
CA ALA A 139 -6.30 3.43 10.94
C ALA A 139 -6.00 1.97 11.27
N CYS A 140 -6.21 1.04 10.31
CA CYS A 140 -5.81 -0.36 10.47
C CYS A 140 -4.30 -0.49 10.72
N PHE A 141 -3.48 0.23 9.95
CA PHE A 141 -2.03 0.23 10.12
C PHE A 141 -1.60 0.72 11.51
N ILE A 142 -2.12 1.89 11.93
CA ILE A 142 -1.81 2.45 13.25
C ILE A 142 -2.26 1.50 14.37
N THR A 143 -3.46 0.93 14.27
CA THR A 143 -3.98 -0.02 15.26
C THR A 143 -3.09 -1.26 15.37
N GLY A 144 -2.64 -1.81 14.24
CA GLY A 144 -1.70 -2.94 14.20
C GLY A 144 -0.38 -2.62 14.92
N ILE A 145 0.20 -1.44 14.66
CA ILE A 145 1.43 -1.00 15.33
C ILE A 145 1.21 -0.82 16.83
N THR A 146 0.12 -0.16 17.23
CA THR A 146 -0.19 0.10 18.64
C THR A 146 -0.36 -1.19 19.43
N ILE A 147 -1.07 -2.19 18.88
CA ILE A 147 -1.18 -3.52 19.50
C ILE A 147 0.20 -4.14 19.69
N GLY A 148 1.04 -4.13 18.65
CA GLY A 148 2.39 -4.68 18.72
C GLY A 148 3.25 -3.99 19.77
N MET A 149 3.23 -2.66 19.80
CA MET A 149 4.02 -1.86 20.73
C MET A 149 3.67 -2.16 22.19
N PHE A 150 2.38 -2.13 22.56
CA PHE A 150 1.97 -2.39 23.96
C PHE A 150 2.25 -3.82 24.41
N ASN A 151 1.98 -4.82 23.56
CA ASN A 151 2.23 -6.21 23.91
C ASN A 151 3.74 -6.51 23.98
N PHE A 152 4.53 -5.96 23.06
CA PHE A 152 5.99 -6.11 23.08
C PHE A 152 6.62 -5.45 24.31
N LEU A 153 6.20 -4.23 24.66
CA LEU A 153 6.66 -3.55 25.87
C LEU A 153 6.38 -4.39 27.11
N THR A 154 5.16 -4.94 27.21
CA THR A 154 4.76 -5.81 28.33
C THR A 154 5.65 -7.05 28.44
N LEU A 155 6.04 -7.65 27.31
CA LEU A 155 6.96 -8.80 27.28
C LEU A 155 8.38 -8.40 27.73
N THR A 156 8.85 -7.21 27.37
CA THR A 156 10.20 -6.74 27.70
C THR A 156 10.35 -6.18 29.11
N SER A 157 9.27 -5.65 29.71
CA SER A 157 9.32 -5.04 31.05
C SER A 157 9.58 -6.05 32.18
N GLY A 158 9.55 -7.36 31.91
CA GLY A 158 10.04 -8.38 32.84
C GLY A 158 9.24 -8.54 34.15
N GLU A 159 8.17 -7.76 34.36
CA GLU A 159 7.45 -7.71 35.65
C GLU A 159 6.63 -8.97 35.96
N HIS A 160 6.34 -9.84 34.98
CA HIS A 160 5.33 -10.88 35.14
C HIS A 160 5.80 -12.34 35.08
N TYR A 161 7.07 -12.62 34.83
CA TYR A 161 7.62 -13.95 35.09
C TYR A 161 8.32 -13.94 36.44
N GLY A 162 7.49 -13.93 37.49
CA GLY A 162 7.91 -14.37 38.81
C GLY A 162 8.62 -15.71 38.65
N ARG A 163 9.95 -15.65 38.74
CA ARG A 163 10.83 -16.80 38.92
C ARG A 163 10.27 -17.55 40.11
N LYS A 164 9.43 -18.56 39.85
CA LYS A 164 9.22 -19.62 40.81
C LYS A 164 10.59 -20.25 40.92
N GLU A 165 11.36 -19.83 41.92
CA GLU A 165 12.43 -20.64 42.47
C GLU A 165 11.77 -21.97 42.80
N THR A 166 11.83 -22.91 41.86
CA THR A 166 11.74 -24.32 42.19
C THR A 166 12.91 -24.56 43.10
N ASP A 167 12.63 -24.57 44.41
CA ASP A 167 13.51 -25.11 45.43
C ASP A 167 14.12 -26.39 44.89
N ALA A 168 15.41 -26.32 44.58
CA ALA A 168 16.18 -27.41 44.06
C ALA A 168 16.22 -28.50 45.13
N THR A 169 15.35 -29.51 45.02
CA THR A 169 15.56 -30.77 45.71
C THR A 169 16.71 -31.47 44.99
N THR A 170 17.93 -31.19 45.46
CA THR A 170 19.18 -31.83 45.06
C THR A 170 19.12 -33.32 45.41
N SER A 171 18.62 -34.16 44.51
CA SER A 171 18.85 -35.60 44.56
C SER A 171 20.18 -35.92 43.85
N THR A 172 21.24 -35.94 44.65
CA THR A 172 22.57 -36.46 44.33
C THR A 172 22.46 -37.87 43.73
N THR A 173 22.60 -37.99 42.40
CA THR A 173 22.73 -39.29 41.73
C THR A 173 24.19 -39.54 41.42
N LYS A 174 24.69 -40.66 41.94
CA LYS A 174 26.08 -41.12 41.87
C LYS A 174 26.56 -41.30 40.43
N ALA A 175 27.82 -40.94 40.24
CA ALA A 175 28.62 -41.17 39.05
C ALA A 175 28.89 -42.66 38.79
N SER A 176 28.79 -43.05 37.53
CA SER A 176 29.45 -44.23 36.97
C SER A 176 30.00 -43.88 35.57
N THR A 177 31.32 -43.84 35.51
CA THR A 177 32.23 -43.61 34.37
C THR A 177 32.53 -44.96 33.65
N PRO A 178 33.43 -45.04 32.66
CA PRO A 178 33.34 -44.67 31.23
C PRO A 178 33.29 -45.91 30.30
N GLY A 179 32.79 -45.76 29.07
CA GLY A 179 32.80 -46.78 28.02
C GLY A 179 33.29 -46.23 26.68
N ALA A 180 34.33 -46.82 26.12
CA ALA A 180 35.16 -46.29 25.05
C ALA A 180 34.70 -46.57 23.60
N THR A 181 35.29 -45.78 22.69
CA THR A 181 35.69 -46.11 21.29
C THR A 181 34.63 -46.16 20.18
N SER A 182 34.64 -45.18 19.26
CA SER A 182 35.28 -45.33 17.92
C SER A 182 35.00 -44.13 16.98
N PRO A 183 35.95 -43.77 16.10
CA PRO A 183 35.84 -42.69 15.13
C PRO A 183 35.33 -43.20 13.77
N ILE A 184 34.46 -42.43 13.11
CA ILE A 184 34.25 -42.58 11.66
C ILE A 184 34.34 -41.18 11.04
N GLU A 185 35.52 -40.92 10.46
CA GLU A 185 35.75 -39.95 9.40
C GLU A 185 34.95 -40.33 8.15
N GLN A 186 34.03 -39.46 7.72
CA GLN A 186 33.65 -39.24 6.32
C GLN A 186 33.26 -37.75 6.23
N GLY A 187 33.93 -36.88 5.47
CA GLY A 187 34.34 -37.04 4.08
C GLY A 187 33.26 -36.39 3.21
N GLY A 188 33.42 -35.10 2.88
CA GLY A 188 32.43 -34.39 2.07
C GLY A 188 32.77 -32.94 1.77
N GLN A 189 33.67 -32.72 0.81
CA GLN A 189 33.93 -31.42 0.20
C GLN A 189 32.64 -30.79 -0.35
N ILE A 190 32.37 -29.53 -0.01
CA ILE A 190 31.47 -28.67 -0.79
C ILE A 190 32.24 -27.43 -1.24
N LYS A 191 32.95 -27.66 -2.35
CA LYS A 191 33.13 -26.82 -3.52
C LYS A 191 32.60 -25.37 -3.42
N ASP A 192 33.53 -24.45 -3.24
CA ASP A 192 33.39 -23.05 -3.60
C ASP A 192 32.91 -22.92 -5.04
N ARG A 193 31.79 -22.23 -5.24
CA ARG A 193 31.31 -21.83 -6.56
C ARG A 193 31.18 -20.32 -6.59
N GLU A 194 32.28 -19.70 -7.00
CA GLU A 194 32.29 -18.39 -7.63
C GLU A 194 31.15 -18.32 -8.66
N ARG A 195 30.38 -17.23 -8.59
CA ARG A 195 29.63 -16.77 -9.75
C ARG A 195 29.72 -15.25 -9.82
N ASN A 196 30.72 -14.81 -10.57
CA ASN A 196 30.72 -13.55 -11.28
C ASN A 196 29.39 -13.36 -12.01
N ALA A 197 28.78 -12.21 -11.80
CA ALA A 197 27.82 -11.63 -12.72
C ALA A 197 28.10 -10.13 -12.78
N GLU A 198 29.08 -9.78 -13.62
CA GLU A 198 29.11 -8.49 -14.28
C GLU A 198 27.76 -8.32 -15.01
N GLN A 199 26.97 -7.36 -14.60
CA GLN A 199 25.90 -6.84 -15.43
C GLN A 199 26.15 -5.36 -15.67
N SER A 200 26.83 -5.16 -16.80
CA SER A 200 26.93 -3.93 -17.55
C SER A 200 25.53 -3.36 -17.81
N THR A 201 25.24 -2.16 -17.32
CA THR A 201 24.12 -1.35 -17.80
C THR A 201 24.64 -0.03 -18.33
N THR A 202 24.76 0.00 -19.65
CA THR A 202 24.91 1.13 -20.53
C THR A 202 23.93 2.25 -20.16
N SER A 203 24.46 3.39 -19.72
CA SER A 203 23.69 4.63 -19.55
C SER A 203 23.56 5.33 -20.90
N THR A 204 22.40 5.20 -21.54
CA THR A 204 22.03 6.04 -22.69
C THR A 204 21.39 7.33 -22.17
N THR A 205 22.22 8.35 -21.97
CA THR A 205 21.79 9.73 -21.75
C THR A 205 21.23 10.29 -23.05
N SER A 206 19.90 10.35 -23.15
CA SER A 206 19.23 11.09 -24.23
C SER A 206 19.09 12.55 -23.80
N GLN A 207 19.99 13.40 -24.33
CA GLN A 207 19.79 14.85 -24.35
C GLN A 207 18.57 15.17 -25.20
N LYS A 208 17.59 15.87 -24.63
CA LYS A 208 16.50 16.49 -25.37
C LYS A 208 16.79 17.99 -25.42
N GLU A 209 17.35 18.45 -26.54
CA GLU A 209 17.35 19.87 -26.92
C GLU A 209 15.90 20.34 -27.08
N ILE A 210 15.56 21.44 -26.43
CA ILE A 210 14.35 22.21 -26.73
C ILE A 210 14.83 23.46 -27.46
N LYS A 211 14.44 23.57 -28.73
CA LYS A 211 14.50 24.81 -29.53
C LYS A 211 13.24 25.64 -29.29
#